data_AF-A0A379U0F5-F1
#
_entry.id   AF-A0A379U0F5-F1
#
_cell.length_a   1.000
_cell.length_b   1.000
_cell.length_c   1.000
_cell.angle_alpha   90.00
_cell.angle_beta   90.00
_cell.angle_gamma   90.00
#
_symmetry.space_group_name_H-M   'P 1'
#
loop_
_entity.id
_entity.type
_entity.pdbx_description
1 polymer ?
#
loop_
_entity_poly.entity_id
_entity_poly.type
_entity_poly.pdbx_seq_one_letter_code
_entity_poly.pdbx_strand_id
1 'polypeptide(L)'
;MNINGKDVMVLVSKYIQGQEFDIEDDENYNRAEALLESRGVYMHDMNVFGNILVKEGGLFFVDGDQIVPSKEFRHQRRVSLATAQLEEQIKARHMVKLKQAETEGNAEDIEYYSSLITDINELIGEKTRQEDVLN
;
A
#
# COMPACT_ATOMS: atom_id res chain seq x y z
N MET A 1 -19.65 -25.43 -9.65
CA MET A 1 -21.09 -25.14 -9.81
C MET A 1 -21.29 -24.68 -11.25
N ASN A 2 -22.34 -25.11 -11.95
CA ASN A 2 -22.56 -24.72 -13.35
C ASN A 2 -23.77 -23.78 -13.41
N ILE A 3 -23.56 -22.55 -13.88
CA ILE A 3 -24.63 -21.55 -14.07
C ILE A 3 -24.65 -21.22 -15.57
N ASN A 4 -25.79 -21.43 -16.22
CA ASN A 4 -25.98 -21.21 -17.66
C ASN A 4 -24.97 -21.95 -18.57
N GLY A 5 -24.61 -23.19 -18.22
CA GLY A 5 -23.71 -24.00 -19.03
C GLY A 5 -22.22 -23.68 -18.85
N LYS A 6 -21.87 -22.70 -18.00
CA LYS A 6 -20.48 -22.33 -17.70
C LYS A 6 -20.11 -22.76 -16.29
N ASP A 7 -18.91 -23.30 -16.16
CA ASP A 7 -18.32 -23.57 -14.85
C ASP A 7 -17.93 -22.25 -14.20
N VAL A 8 -18.42 -22.06 -12.97
CA VAL A 8 -18.15 -20.87 -12.17
C VAL A 8 -17.49 -21.25 -10.84
N MET A 9 -16.56 -20.40 -10.44
CA MET A 9 -16.00 -20.38 -9.09
C MET A 9 -16.93 -19.59 -8.19
N VAL A 10 -17.40 -20.21 -7.11
CA VAL A 10 -18.32 -19.58 -6.16
C VAL A 10 -17.70 -19.69 -4.78
N LEU A 11 -17.56 -18.55 -4.11
CA LEU A 11 -17.23 -18.48 -2.70
C LEU A 11 -18.53 -18.31 -1.92
N VAL A 12 -18.80 -19.23 -0.99
CA VAL A 12 -19.94 -19.12 -0.07
C VAL A 12 -19.39 -18.71 1.30
N SER A 13 -19.79 -17.54 1.77
CA SER A 13 -19.38 -17.00 3.07
C SER A 13 -20.59 -16.90 4.01
N LYS A 14 -20.30 -16.66 5.30
CA LYS A 14 -21.34 -16.36 6.28
C LYS A 14 -21.96 -15.01 5.95
N TYR A 15 -23.29 -14.93 5.97
CA TYR A 15 -23.98 -13.64 5.86
C TYR A 15 -23.68 -12.77 7.08
N ILE A 16 -23.27 -11.53 6.83
CA ILE A 16 -22.94 -10.55 7.86
C ILE A 16 -23.96 -9.43 7.76
N GLN A 17 -24.87 -9.36 8.75
CA GLN A 17 -25.75 -8.21 8.95
C GLN A 17 -24.99 -7.15 9.73
N GLY A 18 -24.16 -6.37 9.04
CA GLY A 18 -23.42 -5.24 9.58
C GLY A 18 -23.93 -3.92 9.02
N GLN A 19 -23.48 -2.81 9.62
CA GLN A 19 -23.60 -1.48 9.06
C GLN A 19 -22.40 -1.23 8.15
N GLU A 20 -22.55 -0.38 7.15
CA GLU A 20 -21.42 0.03 6.32
C GLU A 20 -20.42 0.82 7.14
N PHE A 21 -19.16 0.62 6.81
CA PHE A 21 -18.07 1.37 7.40
C PHE A 21 -18.11 2.82 6.92
N ASP A 22 -18.25 3.74 7.87
CA ASP A 22 -18.18 5.17 7.59
C ASP A 22 -16.71 5.60 7.57
N ILE A 23 -16.26 5.99 6.37
CA ILE A 23 -14.89 6.40 6.09
C ILE A 23 -14.66 7.88 6.42
N GLU A 24 -15.75 8.65 6.60
CA GLU A 24 -15.69 10.06 7.00
C GLU A 24 -15.49 10.20 8.53
N ASP A 25 -15.67 9.09 9.26
CA ASP A 25 -15.27 8.97 10.66
C ASP A 25 -13.79 8.58 10.74
N ASP A 26 -12.94 9.60 10.99
CA ASP A 26 -11.49 9.45 11.17
C ASP A 26 -11.13 8.37 12.22
N GLU A 27 -11.95 8.16 13.26
CA GLU A 27 -11.65 7.16 14.29
C GLU A 27 -11.81 5.74 13.73
N ASN A 28 -12.86 5.50 12.94
CA ASN A 28 -13.07 4.22 12.28
C ASN A 28 -12.00 3.95 11.23
N TYR A 29 -11.65 4.95 10.41
CA TYR A 29 -10.60 4.86 9.40
C TYR A 29 -9.27 4.42 10.04
N ASN A 30 -8.82 5.16 11.06
CA ASN A 30 -7.57 4.86 11.77
C ASN A 30 -7.58 3.46 12.39
N ARG A 31 -8.74 3.04 12.91
CA ARG A 31 -8.91 1.71 13.50
C ARG A 31 -8.80 0.58 12.48
N ALA A 32 -9.37 0.76 11.29
CA ALA A 32 -9.29 -0.22 10.20
C ALA A 32 -7.86 -0.32 9.66
N GLU A 33 -7.21 0.82 9.45
CA GLU A 33 -5.82 0.90 9.02
C GLU A 33 -4.88 0.21 10.01
N ALA A 34 -4.99 0.54 11.30
CA ALA A 34 -4.17 -0.09 12.34
C ALA A 34 -4.38 -1.61 12.42
N LEU A 35 -5.61 -2.08 12.22
CA LEU A 35 -5.90 -3.51 12.21
C LEU A 35 -5.27 -4.22 11.00
N LEU A 36 -5.33 -3.61 9.81
CA LEU A 36 -4.69 -4.14 8.60
C LEU A 36 -3.17 -4.17 8.75
N GLU A 37 -2.57 -3.06 9.20
CA GLU A 37 -1.12 -2.94 9.39
C GLU A 37 -0.61 -3.95 10.43
N SER A 38 -1.35 -4.14 11.54
CA SER A 38 -1.01 -5.16 12.56
C SER A 38 -1.00 -6.59 12.01
N ARG A 39 -1.67 -6.83 10.88
CA ARG A 39 -1.67 -8.11 10.15
C ARG A 39 -0.72 -8.13 8.95
N GLY A 40 0.10 -7.10 8.80
CA GLY A 40 1.09 -6.97 7.72
C GLY A 40 0.46 -6.74 6.35
N VAL A 41 -0.77 -6.23 6.30
CA VAL A 41 -1.51 -5.97 5.06
C VAL A 41 -2.04 -4.54 5.02
N TYR A 42 -2.41 -4.09 3.82
CA TYR A 42 -2.98 -2.79 3.53
C TYR A 42 -4.05 -2.97 2.44
N MET A 43 -5.12 -2.17 2.46
CA MET A 43 -6.22 -2.26 1.50
C MET A 43 -6.35 -0.95 0.73
N HIS A 44 -6.21 -0.99 -0.60
CA HIS A 44 -6.21 0.24 -1.42
C HIS A 44 -7.58 0.91 -1.53
N ASP A 45 -8.64 0.13 -1.46
CA ASP A 45 -10.03 0.54 -1.62
C ASP A 45 -10.80 0.44 -0.30
N MET A 46 -10.11 0.71 0.81
CA MET A 46 -10.72 0.77 2.14
C MET A 46 -11.84 1.83 2.21
N ASN A 47 -11.74 2.86 1.36
CA ASN A 47 -12.72 3.93 1.23
C ASN A 47 -13.92 3.56 0.34
N VAL A 48 -13.94 2.37 -0.28
CA VAL A 48 -15.04 1.97 -1.15
C VAL A 48 -16.18 1.38 -0.33
N PHE A 49 -17.38 1.86 -0.63
CA PHE A 49 -18.60 1.50 0.06
C PHE A 49 -18.91 0.00 -0.04
N GLY A 50 -19.22 -0.63 1.09
CA GLY A 50 -19.56 -2.05 1.17
C GLY A 50 -18.35 -2.99 1.30
N ASN A 51 -17.12 -2.49 1.15
CA ASN A 51 -15.91 -3.29 1.32
C ASN A 51 -15.64 -3.66 2.77
N ILE A 52 -16.05 -2.80 3.70
CA ILE A 52 -15.95 -3.04 5.14
C ILE A 52 -17.33 -2.87 5.78
N LEU A 53 -17.66 -3.82 6.65
CA LEU A 53 -18.84 -3.77 7.50
C LEU A 53 -18.45 -3.70 8.97
N VAL A 54 -19.19 -2.92 9.74
CA VAL A 54 -19.09 -2.83 11.19
C VAL A 54 -20.22 -3.61 11.82
N LYS A 55 -19.90 -4.52 12.75
CA LYS A 55 -20.90 -5.24 13.54
C LYS A 55 -20.39 -5.51 14.94
N GLU A 56 -21.16 -5.12 15.96
CA GLU A 56 -20.84 -5.37 17.38
C GLU A 56 -19.44 -4.86 17.77
N GLY A 57 -19.05 -3.72 17.19
CA GLY A 57 -17.72 -3.16 17.35
C GLY A 57 -16.61 -3.93 16.62
N GLY A 58 -16.88 -5.00 15.88
CA GLY A 58 -15.91 -5.68 15.01
C GLY A 58 -15.91 -5.11 13.59
N LEU A 59 -14.75 -5.20 12.92
CA LEU A 59 -14.57 -4.86 11.50
C LEU A 59 -14.55 -6.13 10.65
N PHE A 60 -15.33 -6.15 9.58
CA PHE A 60 -15.45 -7.26 8.64
C PHE A 60 -15.10 -6.80 7.24
N PHE A 61 -14.01 -7.31 6.69
CA PHE A 61 -13.54 -7.02 5.33
C PHE A 61 -14.20 -8.02 4.37
N VAL A 62 -15.05 -7.51 3.49
CA VAL A 62 -15.89 -8.33 2.59
C VAL A 62 -15.23 -8.49 1.22
N ASP A 63 -14.62 -7.42 0.72
CA ASP A 63 -13.80 -7.45 -0.49
C ASP A 63 -12.31 -7.54 -0.11
N GLY A 64 -11.60 -8.46 -0.75
CA GLY A 64 -10.18 -8.73 -0.51
C GLY A 64 -9.30 -8.54 -1.74
N ASP A 65 -9.87 -8.20 -2.89
CA ASP A 65 -9.14 -8.22 -4.17
C ASP A 65 -8.03 -7.15 -4.25
N GLN A 66 -8.15 -6.08 -3.46
CA GLN A 66 -7.19 -4.97 -3.39
C GLN A 66 -6.38 -4.95 -2.08
N ILE A 67 -6.30 -6.09 -1.37
CA ILE A 67 -5.44 -6.23 -0.20
C ILE A 67 -4.02 -6.60 -0.65
N VAL A 68 -3.05 -5.79 -0.22
CA VAL A 68 -1.62 -5.94 -0.51
C VAL A 68 -0.81 -6.03 0.80
N PRO A 69 0.43 -6.52 0.78
CA PRO A 69 1.31 -6.43 1.94
C PRO A 69 1.53 -4.97 2.37
N SER A 70 1.53 -4.73 3.68
CA SER A 70 1.70 -3.39 4.23
C SER A 70 3.08 -2.81 3.95
N LYS A 71 3.27 -1.50 4.17
CA LYS A 71 4.58 -0.85 3.91
C LYS A 71 5.68 -1.53 4.75
N GLU A 72 5.45 -1.72 6.04
CA GLU A 72 6.42 -2.37 6.93
C GLU A 72 6.72 -3.81 6.51
N PHE A 73 5.69 -4.57 6.14
CA PHE A 73 5.87 -5.96 5.70
C PHE A 73 6.56 -6.06 4.33
N ARG A 74 6.40 -5.05 3.47
CA ARG A 74 7.17 -4.91 2.21
C ARG A 74 8.64 -4.66 2.48
N HIS A 75 9.00 -3.84 3.48
CA HIS A 75 10.40 -3.60 3.86
C HIS A 75 11.08 -4.86 4.43
N GLN A 76 10.34 -5.79 5.03
CA GLN A 76 10.87 -7.08 5.50
C GLN A 76 11.11 -8.09 4.37
N ARG A 77 10.52 -7.89 3.20
CA ARG A 77 10.71 -8.75 2.04
C ARG A 77 11.90 -8.28 1.22
N ARG A 78 12.75 -9.22 0.80
CA ARG A 78 13.79 -8.95 -0.19
C ARG A 78 13.12 -8.47 -1.47
N VAL A 79 13.35 -7.21 -1.82
CA VAL A 79 12.83 -6.56 -3.03
C VAL A 79 13.23 -7.39 -4.25
N SER A 80 12.25 -7.71 -5.10
CA SER A 80 12.54 -8.44 -6.34
C SER A 80 13.45 -7.61 -7.25
N LEU A 81 14.24 -8.24 -8.11
CA LEU A 81 15.11 -7.51 -9.05
C LEU A 81 14.29 -6.54 -9.92
N ALA A 82 13.12 -6.97 -10.39
CA ALA A 82 12.24 -6.14 -11.20
C ALA A 82 11.71 -4.92 -10.43
N THR A 83 11.35 -5.11 -9.15
CA THR A 83 10.92 -4.01 -8.28
C THR A 83 12.08 -3.04 -8.03
N ALA A 84 13.28 -3.53 -7.72
CA ALA A 84 14.44 -2.67 -7.49
C ALA A 84 14.79 -1.84 -8.74
N GLN A 85 14.74 -2.44 -9.93
CA GLN A 85 14.97 -1.73 -11.19
C GLN A 85 13.90 -0.68 -11.48
N LEU A 86 12.63 -0.96 -11.15
CA LEU A 86 11.55 0.01 -11.31
C LEU A 86 11.72 1.20 -10.36
N GLU A 87 12.02 0.93 -9.08
CA GLU A 87 12.25 1.98 -8.08
C GLU A 87 13.47 2.84 -8.44
N GLU A 88 14.55 2.26 -8.99
CA GLU A 88 15.70 3.02 -9.51
C GLU A 88 15.31 3.96 -10.67
N GLN A 89 14.45 3.51 -11.59
CA GLN A 89 13.94 4.35 -12.69
C GLN A 89 13.07 5.50 -12.18
N ILE A 90 12.21 5.22 -11.18
CA ILE A 90 11.37 6.22 -10.54
C ILE A 90 12.24 7.26 -9.80
N LYS A 91 13.26 6.80 -9.04
CA LYS A 91 14.26 7.66 -8.39
C LYS A 91 14.97 8.57 -9.40
N ALA A 92 15.44 8.03 -10.53
CA ALA A 92 16.10 8.81 -11.57
C ALA A 92 15.19 9.93 -12.10
N ARG A 93 13.90 9.63 -12.31
CA ARG A 93 12.91 10.63 -12.74
C ARG A 93 12.71 11.72 -11.68
N HIS A 94 12.61 11.36 -10.41
CA HIS A 94 12.48 12.35 -9.32
C HIS A 94 13.72 13.20 -9.15
N MET A 95 14.93 12.65 -9.32
CA MET A 95 16.17 13.41 -9.29
C MET A 95 16.24 14.47 -10.41
N VAL A 96 15.75 14.14 -11.62
CA VAL A 96 15.65 15.12 -12.71
C VAL A 96 14.69 16.24 -12.34
N LYS A 97 13.53 15.91 -11.78
CA LYS A 97 12.52 16.89 -11.35
C LYS A 97 13.01 17.76 -10.19
N LEU A 98 13.74 17.19 -9.24
CA LEU A 98 14.38 17.93 -8.16
C LEU A 98 15.36 18.96 -8.71
N LYS A 99 16.27 18.56 -9.62
CA LYS A 99 17.20 19.49 -10.27
C LYS A 99 16.51 20.60 -11.05
N GLN A 100 15.39 20.28 -11.69
CA GLN A 100 14.58 21.28 -12.37
C GLN A 100 13.97 22.27 -11.37
N ALA A 101 13.37 21.78 -10.28
CA ALA A 101 12.82 22.61 -9.22
C ALA A 101 13.87 23.49 -8.53
N GLU A 102 15.08 22.97 -8.30
CA GLU A 102 16.24 23.73 -7.81
C GLU A 102 16.64 24.86 -8.78
N THR A 103 16.59 24.60 -10.08
CA THR A 103 16.90 25.60 -11.11
C THR A 103 15.82 26.68 -11.19
N GLU A 104 14.56 26.30 -10.97
CA GLU A 104 13.40 27.20 -10.98
C GLU A 104 13.19 27.92 -9.64
N GLY A 105 13.91 27.51 -8.58
CA GLY A 105 13.78 28.05 -7.23
C GLY A 105 12.45 27.71 -6.54
N ASN A 106 11.78 26.63 -6.95
CA ASN A 106 10.49 26.23 -6.38
C ASN A 106 10.69 25.42 -5.08
N ALA A 107 10.58 26.08 -3.93
CA ALA A 107 10.78 25.48 -2.62
C ALA A 107 9.83 24.31 -2.31
N GLU A 108 8.58 24.38 -2.75
CA GLU A 108 7.57 23.32 -2.51
C GLU A 108 7.93 22.04 -3.27
N ASP A 109 8.28 22.17 -4.55
CA ASP A 109 8.70 21.04 -5.36
C ASP A 109 10.04 20.44 -4.88
N ILE A 110 10.96 21.28 -4.41
CA ILE A 110 12.24 20.83 -3.84
C ILE A 110 11.98 19.94 -2.61
N GLU A 111 11.15 20.39 -1.68
CA GLU A 111 10.79 19.64 -0.47
C GLU A 111 10.09 18.33 -0.84
N TYR A 112 9.10 18.40 -1.73
CA TYR A 112 8.34 17.25 -2.18
C TYR A 112 9.22 16.18 -2.85
N TYR A 113 10.02 16.54 -3.85
CA TYR A 113 10.87 15.58 -4.56
C TYR A 113 12.00 15.05 -3.68
N SER A 114 12.51 15.84 -2.73
CA SER A 114 13.51 15.39 -1.75
C SER A 114 12.93 14.33 -0.80
N SER A 115 11.69 14.52 -0.34
CA SER A 115 10.98 13.53 0.49
C SER A 115 10.81 12.21 -0.27
N LEU A 116 10.30 12.26 -1.51
CA LEU A 116 10.09 11.05 -2.32
C LEU A 116 11.37 10.27 -2.59
N ILE A 117 12.49 10.96 -2.84
CA ILE A 117 13.79 10.29 -3.03
C ILE A 117 14.23 9.58 -1.74
N THR A 118 13.98 10.19 -0.59
CA THR A 118 14.29 9.60 0.73
C THR A 118 13.49 8.31 0.94
N ASP A 119 12.18 8.36 0.72
CA ASP A 119 11.30 7.18 0.84
C ASP A 119 11.75 6.03 -0.08
N ILE A 120 12.11 6.34 -1.33
CA ILE A 120 12.57 5.33 -2.28
C ILE A 120 13.90 4.71 -1.85
N ASN A 121 14.83 5.49 -1.29
CA ASN A 121 16.10 4.95 -0.80
C ASN A 121 15.89 3.97 0.38
N GLU A 122 14.94 4.28 1.26
CA GLU A 122 14.54 3.38 2.35
C GLU A 122 13.88 2.11 1.83
N LEU A 123 13.06 2.20 0.78
CA LEU A 123 12.41 1.07 0.11
C LEU A 123 13.42 0.14 -0.60
N ILE A 124 14.41 0.69 -1.30
CA ILE A 124 15.44 -0.09 -2.00
C ILE A 124 16.41 -0.76 -1.00
N GLY A 125 16.49 -0.27 0.24
CA GLY A 125 17.39 -0.79 1.26
C GLY A 125 18.86 -0.48 0.94
N GLU A 126 19.16 0.71 0.42
CA GLU A 126 20.54 1.14 0.13
C GLU A 126 21.45 1.13 1.39
N LYS A 127 20.89 1.04 2.60
CA LYS A 127 21.67 0.85 3.84
C LYS A 127 22.26 -0.56 4.03
N THR A 128 21.77 -1.59 3.32
CA THR A 128 22.20 -2.99 3.58
C THR A 128 23.08 -3.58 2.48
N ARG A 129 23.25 -2.91 1.33
CA ARG A 129 24.07 -3.43 0.22
C ARG A 129 25.55 -3.08 0.26
N GLN A 130 25.99 -2.15 1.13
CA GLN A 130 27.42 -1.81 1.23
C GLN A 130 28.23 -2.79 2.09
N GLU A 131 27.60 -3.58 2.98
CA GLU A 131 28.33 -4.51 3.85
C GLU A 131 28.54 -5.90 3.22
N ASP A 132 27.74 -6.29 2.22
CA ASP A 132 27.81 -7.62 1.59
C ASP A 132 28.82 -7.71 0.42
N VAL A 133 29.55 -6.64 0.11
CA VAL A 133 30.58 -6.64 -0.97
C VAL A 133 32.01 -6.72 -0.40
N LEU A 134 32.17 -6.85 0.92
CA LEU A 134 33.48 -6.85 1.58
C LEU A 134 33.80 -8.07 2.45
N ASN A 135 33.04 -9.17 2.36
CA ASN A 135 33.39 -10.45 3.01
C ASN A 135 33.48 -11.61 2.02
#